data_AF-A0A351KHF3-F1
#
_entry.id   AF-A0A351KHF3-F1
#
_cell.length_a   1.000
_cell.length_b   1.000
_cell.length_c   1.000
_cell.angle_alpha   90.00
_cell.angle_beta   90.00
_cell.angle_gamma   90.00
#
_symmetry.space_group_name_H-M   'P 1'
#
loop_
_entity.id
_entity.type
_entity.pdbx_description
1 polymer ?
#
loop_
_entity_poly.entity_id
_entity_poly.type
_entity_poly.pdbx_seq_one_letter_code
_entity_poly.pdbx_strand_id
1 'polypeptide(L)'
;MPSCSSASSKLPKKTGNDKSIETSQKEEKITEKQEPEKKETEKKEENNKPDLSENKTQPSNPPSPSEYSNTKRSWYYNPNKTHNVPEVPNDAKAMLKKYSGYYVGDTSSKVIYLTFDEGYENGYTPKILDILKENDVKAAFFVTKPYITQQKDLIKRMVD
;
A
#
# COMPACT_ATOMS: atom_id res chain seq x y z
N MET A 1 -18.84 -2.94 -64.56
CA MET A 1 -20.02 -2.41 -63.86
C MET A 1 -21.04 -3.54 -63.73
N PRO A 2 -21.82 -3.68 -62.63
CA PRO A 2 -22.06 -2.73 -61.52
C PRO A 2 -21.11 -3.00 -60.33
N SER A 3 -20.63 -2.03 -59.56
CA SER A 3 -21.27 -0.92 -58.82
C SER A 3 -22.04 -1.38 -57.58
N CYS A 4 -21.43 -1.21 -56.40
CA CYS A 4 -22.06 -0.82 -55.14
C CYS A 4 -20.93 -0.43 -54.17
N SER A 5 -20.56 0.85 -54.08
CA SER A 5 -21.18 1.93 -53.28
C SER A 5 -20.78 1.90 -51.81
N SER A 6 -20.24 3.05 -51.40
CA SER A 6 -19.74 3.49 -50.12
C SER A 6 -20.77 3.47 -48.98
N ALA A 7 -20.30 3.28 -47.74
CA ALA A 7 -20.89 3.93 -46.58
C ALA A 7 -19.80 4.28 -45.56
N SER A 8 -19.44 5.56 -45.56
CA SER A 8 -18.71 6.24 -44.50
C SER A 8 -19.72 6.67 -43.44
N SER A 9 -19.53 6.27 -42.18
CA SER A 9 -20.29 6.85 -41.05
C SER A 9 -19.32 7.52 -40.09
N LYS A 10 -19.38 8.85 -40.12
CA LYS A 10 -18.72 9.79 -39.21
C LYS A 10 -19.29 9.67 -37.80
N LEU A 11 -18.41 9.71 -36.79
CA LEU A 11 -18.76 10.14 -35.44
C LEU A 11 -19.18 11.62 -35.44
N PRO A 12 -20.15 12.03 -34.62
CA PRO A 12 -20.23 13.37 -34.08
C PRO A 12 -19.68 13.47 -32.65
N LYS A 13 -19.18 14.68 -32.40
CA LYS A 13 -18.38 15.16 -31.27
C LYS A 13 -19.19 15.40 -30.00
N LYS A 14 -18.46 15.43 -28.89
CA LYS A 14 -18.78 16.07 -27.61
C LYS A 14 -19.42 17.45 -27.78
N THR A 15 -20.41 17.74 -26.95
CA THR A 15 -20.76 19.08 -26.50
C THR A 15 -20.88 19.04 -24.99
N GLY A 16 -20.08 19.88 -24.33
CA GLY A 16 -20.29 20.24 -22.94
C GLY A 16 -21.50 21.18 -22.84
N ASN A 17 -22.09 21.19 -21.65
CA ASN A 17 -22.79 22.36 -21.15
C ASN A 17 -22.41 22.54 -19.68
N ASP A 18 -22.09 23.78 -19.39
CA ASP A 18 -21.58 24.31 -18.14
C ASP A 18 -22.64 25.25 -17.55
N LYS A 19 -22.52 25.54 -16.25
CA LYS A 19 -23.34 26.45 -15.41
C LYS A 19 -24.65 25.81 -14.87
N SER A 20 -25.01 25.96 -13.58
CA SER A 20 -24.84 27.15 -12.73
C SER A 20 -25.22 26.86 -11.27
N ILE A 21 -24.65 27.64 -10.32
CA ILE A 21 -25.30 28.24 -9.11
C ILE A 21 -25.57 27.26 -7.93
N GLU A 22 -25.23 27.49 -6.65
CA GLU A 22 -24.80 28.66 -5.89
C GLU A 22 -24.15 28.26 -4.54
N THR A 23 -23.35 29.19 -4.04
CA THR A 23 -22.70 29.37 -2.74
C THR A 23 -23.62 29.23 -1.51
N SER A 24 -23.07 28.75 -0.38
CA SER A 24 -23.23 29.42 0.92
C SER A 24 -22.23 28.87 1.96
N GLN A 25 -21.26 29.72 2.27
CA GLN A 25 -20.42 29.67 3.46
C GLN A 25 -21.25 30.10 4.67
N LYS A 26 -21.01 29.51 5.83
CA LYS A 26 -21.24 30.19 7.11
C LYS A 26 -20.08 29.88 8.06
N GLU A 27 -19.24 30.89 8.25
CA GLU A 27 -18.29 30.99 9.36
C GLU A 27 -19.05 31.35 10.64
N GLU A 28 -18.63 30.80 11.78
CA GLU A 28 -18.82 31.45 13.08
C GLU A 28 -17.70 31.04 14.07
N LYS A 29 -16.68 31.89 14.09
CA LYS A 29 -16.06 32.56 15.24
C LYS A 29 -15.60 31.76 16.49
N ILE A 30 -14.28 31.88 16.68
CA ILE A 30 -13.41 31.68 17.84
C ILE A 30 -13.95 32.27 19.15
N THR A 31 -13.72 31.60 20.28
CA THR A 31 -13.42 32.27 21.56
C THR A 31 -12.38 31.47 22.35
N GLU A 32 -11.27 32.15 22.60
CA GLU A 32 -10.12 31.78 23.43
C GLU A 32 -10.39 32.14 24.90
N LYS A 33 -9.88 31.35 25.85
CA LYS A 33 -9.38 31.82 27.16
C LYS A 33 -8.60 30.73 27.93
N GLN A 34 -7.28 30.86 27.85
CA GLN A 34 -6.24 30.84 28.90
C GLN A 34 -6.25 29.86 30.09
N GLU A 35 -5.03 29.35 30.29
CA GLU A 35 -4.40 28.53 31.34
C GLU A 35 -4.41 29.15 32.76
N PRO A 36 -4.04 28.38 33.80
CA PRO A 36 -2.76 28.70 34.45
C PRO A 36 -1.87 27.50 34.85
N GLU A 37 -0.56 27.72 34.73
CA GLU A 37 0.59 27.07 35.40
C GLU A 37 0.34 26.89 36.93
N LYS A 38 0.99 26.02 37.74
CA LYS A 38 2.40 25.60 37.84
C LYS A 38 2.52 24.52 38.93
N LYS A 39 3.42 23.53 38.81
CA LYS A 39 4.50 23.27 39.81
C LYS A 39 5.42 22.13 39.39
N GLU A 40 6.67 22.53 39.25
CA GLU A 40 7.91 21.78 39.15
C GLU A 40 8.28 21.20 40.53
N THR A 41 8.85 19.98 40.58
CA THR A 41 9.89 19.65 41.57
C THR A 41 10.76 18.49 41.06
N GLU A 42 12.06 18.66 41.28
CA GLU A 42 13.21 17.93 40.74
C GLU A 42 13.45 16.53 41.33
N LYS A 43 14.03 15.69 40.45
CA LYS A 43 15.15 14.74 40.61
C LYS A 43 15.44 14.12 41.99
N LYS A 44 15.41 12.78 42.01
CA LYS A 44 16.49 11.97 42.59
C LYS A 44 16.85 10.82 41.64
N GLU A 45 18.02 10.95 41.02
CA GLU A 45 18.82 9.83 40.51
C GLU A 45 19.30 9.02 41.73
N GLU A 46 18.98 7.74 41.75
CA GLU A 46 19.73 6.79 42.57
C GLU A 46 20.07 5.57 41.71
N ASN A 47 21.37 5.36 41.59
CA ASN A 47 22.02 4.35 40.78
C ASN A 47 21.73 2.96 41.32
N ASN A 48 20.76 2.26 40.73
CA ASN A 48 20.66 0.81 40.87
C ASN A 48 21.12 0.16 39.57
N LYS A 49 22.43 -0.15 39.59
CA LYS A 49 23.10 -1.14 38.75
C LYS A 49 22.13 -2.32 38.48
N PRO A 50 21.73 -2.60 37.22
CA PRO A 50 20.96 -3.79 36.95
C PRO A 50 21.87 -4.99 37.19
N ASP A 51 21.55 -5.72 38.25
CA ASP A 51 22.05 -7.06 38.51
C ASP A 51 21.67 -7.94 37.30
N LEU A 52 22.69 -8.48 36.65
CA LEU A 52 22.57 -9.46 35.59
C LEU A 52 22.10 -10.79 36.21
N SER A 53 20.83 -10.86 36.58
CA SER A 53 20.18 -12.15 36.75
C SER A 53 19.86 -12.69 35.36
N GLU A 54 20.80 -13.47 34.83
CA GLU A 54 20.61 -14.33 33.67
C GLU A 54 19.37 -15.22 33.90
N ASN A 55 18.21 -14.77 33.43
CA ASN A 55 17.10 -15.70 33.22
C ASN A 55 17.43 -16.45 31.93
N LYS A 56 18.20 -17.53 32.07
CA LYS A 56 18.42 -18.52 31.01
C LYS A 56 17.07 -19.13 30.67
N THR A 57 16.36 -18.48 29.75
CA THR A 57 15.27 -19.12 29.01
C THR A 57 15.91 -20.26 28.24
N GLN A 58 15.76 -21.49 28.77
CA GLN A 58 16.05 -22.70 28.02
C GLN A 58 15.43 -22.58 26.63
N PRO A 59 16.13 -23.01 25.57
CA PRO A 59 15.54 -23.06 24.24
C PRO A 59 14.33 -24.01 24.31
N SER A 60 13.13 -23.43 24.26
CA SER A 60 11.90 -24.20 24.10
C SER A 60 12.03 -24.98 22.81
N ASN A 61 11.84 -26.31 22.88
CA ASN A 61 11.74 -27.16 21.69
C ASN A 61 10.82 -26.48 20.66
N PRO A 62 11.16 -26.53 19.35
CA PRO A 62 10.31 -25.93 18.34
C PRO A 62 8.90 -26.54 18.45
N PRO A 63 7.85 -25.70 18.39
CA PRO A 63 6.47 -26.17 18.54
C PRO A 63 6.14 -27.21 17.47
N SER A 64 5.39 -28.24 17.86
CA SER A 64 4.94 -29.31 16.95
C SER A 64 4.12 -28.71 15.80
N PRO A 65 4.20 -29.22 14.55
CA PRO A 65 3.41 -28.74 13.43
C PRO A 65 1.89 -28.65 13.68
N SER A 66 1.38 -29.46 14.62
CA SER A 66 -0.04 -29.46 15.03
C SER A 66 -0.46 -28.24 15.87
N GLU A 67 0.48 -27.46 16.39
CA GLU A 67 0.20 -26.27 17.20
C GLU A 67 -0.04 -25.01 16.35
N TYR A 68 0.27 -25.06 15.05
CA TYR A 68 0.01 -23.96 14.14
C TYR A 68 -1.46 -23.93 13.73
N SER A 69 -2.07 -22.75 13.81
CA SER A 69 -3.44 -22.51 13.34
C SER A 69 -3.52 -22.61 11.82
N ASN A 70 -4.45 -23.43 11.32
CA ASN A 70 -4.79 -23.53 9.89
C ASN A 70 -6.02 -22.67 9.49
N THR A 71 -6.46 -21.75 10.36
CA THR A 71 -7.55 -20.84 10.04
C THR A 71 -7.22 -20.00 8.81
N LYS A 72 -8.04 -20.14 7.75
CA LYS A 72 -7.92 -19.35 6.52
C LYS A 72 -8.27 -17.89 6.80
N ARG A 73 -7.49 -16.99 6.23
CA ARG A 73 -7.71 -15.53 6.29
C ARG A 73 -7.52 -14.95 4.90
N SER A 74 -8.25 -13.88 4.60
CA SER A 74 -8.10 -13.11 3.38
C SER A 74 -7.48 -11.76 3.71
N TRP A 75 -6.56 -11.30 2.86
CA TRP A 75 -6.01 -9.95 2.95
C TRP A 75 -7.03 -8.91 2.49
N TYR A 76 -7.21 -7.84 3.27
CA TYR A 76 -7.97 -6.65 2.88
C TYR A 76 -7.54 -5.45 3.74
N TYR A 77 -7.93 -4.26 3.30
CA TYR A 77 -7.71 -3.01 4.02
C TYR A 77 -8.95 -2.14 3.95
N ASN A 78 -9.04 -1.17 4.85
CA ASN A 78 -10.10 -0.18 4.91
C ASN A 78 -9.60 1.12 4.25
N PRO A 79 -10.08 1.47 3.04
CA PRO A 79 -9.67 2.68 2.35
C PRO A 79 -10.14 3.93 3.10
N ASN A 80 -9.43 5.03 2.94
CA ASN A 80 -9.83 6.34 3.44
C ASN A 80 -9.71 7.41 2.32
N LYS A 81 -10.39 8.54 2.50
CA LYS A 81 -10.38 9.68 1.55
C LYS A 81 -9.43 10.81 1.95
N THR A 82 -8.75 10.67 3.09
CA THR A 82 -7.96 11.74 3.71
C THR A 82 -6.47 11.63 3.38
N HIS A 83 -6.11 10.79 2.40
CA HIS A 83 -4.73 10.47 2.02
C HIS A 83 -3.85 9.96 3.18
N ASN A 84 -4.48 9.37 4.20
CA ASN A 84 -3.78 8.73 5.31
C ASN A 84 -3.46 7.27 4.93
N VAL A 85 -2.57 6.65 5.71
CA VAL A 85 -2.32 5.21 5.60
C VAL A 85 -3.65 4.44 5.79
N PRO A 86 -3.96 3.46 4.92
CA PRO A 86 -5.16 2.64 5.10
C PRO A 86 -5.11 1.82 6.39
N GLU A 87 -6.25 1.68 7.04
CA GLU A 87 -6.38 0.84 8.23
C GLU A 87 -6.52 -0.62 7.81
N VAL A 88 -6.07 -1.53 8.67
CA VAL A 88 -6.24 -2.98 8.51
C VAL A 88 -6.82 -3.58 9.78
N PRO A 89 -7.51 -4.72 9.70
CA PRO A 89 -8.01 -5.41 10.88
C PRO A 89 -6.92 -5.66 11.93
N ASN A 90 -7.26 -5.55 13.21
CA ASN A 90 -6.29 -5.69 14.31
C ASN A 90 -5.59 -7.07 14.31
N ASP A 91 -6.33 -8.12 13.97
CA ASP A 91 -5.78 -9.47 13.83
C ASP A 91 -4.80 -9.59 12.66
N ALA A 92 -5.10 -8.95 11.53
CA ALA A 92 -4.16 -8.86 10.40
C ALA A 92 -2.89 -8.09 10.78
N LYS A 93 -3.03 -6.95 11.48
CA LYS A 93 -1.89 -6.16 11.97
C LYS A 93 -1.01 -6.96 12.93
N ALA A 94 -1.62 -7.72 13.85
CA ALA A 94 -0.90 -8.58 14.78
C ALA A 94 -0.19 -9.73 14.06
N MET A 95 -0.83 -10.36 13.08
CA MET A 95 -0.26 -11.43 12.26
C MET A 95 0.93 -10.95 11.44
N LEU A 96 0.79 -9.83 10.74
CA LEU A 96 1.87 -9.21 9.97
C LEU A 96 3.06 -8.88 10.89
N LYS A 97 2.82 -8.24 12.03
CA LYS A 97 3.88 -7.95 13.01
C LYS A 97 4.58 -9.22 13.50
N LYS A 98 3.82 -10.28 13.81
CA LYS A 98 4.36 -11.56 14.31
C LYS A 98 5.28 -12.24 13.30
N TYR A 99 4.94 -12.18 12.01
CA TYR A 99 5.64 -12.90 10.95
C TYR A 99 6.45 -12.00 10.00
N SER A 100 6.74 -10.76 10.42
CA SER A 100 7.48 -9.77 9.63
C SER A 100 6.88 -9.51 8.24
N GLY A 101 5.55 -9.50 8.17
CA GLY A 101 4.80 -9.08 7.00
C GLY A 101 4.61 -7.57 6.99
N TYR A 102 4.54 -7.00 5.78
CA TYR A 102 4.39 -5.56 5.58
C TYR A 102 3.29 -5.28 4.55
N TYR A 103 2.61 -4.16 4.73
CA TYR A 103 1.64 -3.63 3.76
C TYR A 103 1.85 -2.14 3.47
N VAL A 104 2.64 -1.46 4.30
CA VAL A 104 3.02 -0.05 4.22
C VAL A 104 4.51 0.03 4.50
N GLY A 105 5.22 0.86 3.74
CA GLY A 105 6.64 1.14 3.95
C GLY A 105 6.87 2.23 4.99
N ASP A 106 7.99 2.94 4.87
CA ASP A 106 8.28 4.10 5.73
C ASP A 106 7.36 5.29 5.39
N THR A 107 6.70 5.84 6.40
CA THR A 107 5.78 6.98 6.26
C THR A 107 6.43 8.32 6.64
N SER A 108 7.71 8.33 7.02
CA SER A 108 8.47 9.54 7.29
C SER A 108 8.77 10.35 6.03
N SER A 109 8.70 9.70 4.86
CA SER A 109 8.96 10.28 3.55
C SER A 109 7.82 10.00 2.56
N LYS A 110 7.69 10.84 1.53
CA LYS A 110 6.66 10.69 0.49
C LYS A 110 7.13 9.72 -0.59
N VAL A 111 7.11 8.43 -0.28
CA VAL A 111 7.52 7.35 -1.18
C VAL A 111 6.35 6.43 -1.47
N ILE A 112 6.26 5.95 -2.71
CA ILE A 112 5.29 4.94 -3.15
C ILE A 112 6.07 3.75 -3.70
N TYR A 113 5.60 2.54 -3.38
CA TYR A 113 6.14 1.29 -3.89
C TYR A 113 5.16 0.70 -4.89
N LEU A 114 5.61 0.47 -6.13
CA LEU A 114 4.79 -0.15 -7.17
C LEU A 114 5.07 -1.66 -7.24
N THR A 115 4.01 -2.46 -7.19
CA THR A 115 4.07 -3.91 -7.28
C THR A 115 3.01 -4.43 -8.24
N PHE A 116 3.34 -5.46 -9.02
CA PHE A 116 2.45 -6.06 -10.02
C PHE A 116 2.35 -7.58 -9.81
N ASP A 117 1.13 -8.12 -9.86
CA ASP A 117 0.89 -9.57 -9.78
C ASP A 117 0.67 -10.13 -11.19
N GLU A 118 1.61 -10.92 -11.68
CA GLU A 118 1.68 -11.42 -13.05
C GLU A 118 1.24 -12.90 -13.11
N GLY A 119 -0.08 -13.09 -13.13
CA GLY A 119 -0.73 -14.40 -13.25
C GLY A 119 -0.81 -14.91 -14.69
N TYR A 120 -1.09 -14.01 -15.64
CA TYR A 120 -1.17 -14.27 -17.09
C TYR A 120 -0.92 -12.96 -17.85
N GLU A 121 -0.58 -13.06 -19.13
CA GLU A 121 -0.34 -11.88 -19.98
C GLU A 121 -1.55 -11.55 -20.86
N ASN A 122 -1.89 -10.27 -20.97
CA ASN A 122 -3.01 -9.77 -21.79
C ASN A 122 -2.58 -8.74 -22.87
N GLY A 123 -1.28 -8.61 -23.11
CA GLY A 123 -0.66 -7.70 -24.08
C GLY A 123 -0.23 -6.33 -23.53
N TYR A 124 -0.20 -6.13 -22.21
CA TYR A 124 0.02 -4.79 -21.61
C TYR A 124 1.35 -4.65 -20.87
N THR A 125 1.93 -5.74 -20.35
CA THR A 125 3.20 -5.70 -19.62
C THR A 125 4.35 -5.08 -20.41
N PRO A 126 4.52 -5.32 -21.74
CA PRO A 126 5.58 -4.64 -22.49
C PRO A 126 5.53 -3.13 -22.35
N LYS A 127 4.32 -2.55 -22.42
CA LYS A 127 4.10 -1.10 -22.31
C LYS A 127 4.30 -0.59 -20.89
N ILE A 128 3.92 -1.38 -19.87
CA ILE A 128 4.19 -1.05 -18.47
C ILE A 128 5.69 -0.96 -18.23
N LEU A 129 6.46 -1.94 -18.72
CA LEU A 129 7.92 -1.95 -18.60
C LEU A 129 8.57 -0.78 -19.34
N ASP A 130 8.06 -0.40 -20.52
CA ASP A 130 8.55 0.77 -21.26
C ASP A 130 8.35 2.05 -20.43
N ILE A 131 7.14 2.26 -19.88
CA ILE A 131 6.82 3.45 -19.06
C ILE A 131 7.66 3.50 -17.79
N LEU A 132 7.85 2.36 -17.10
CA LEU A 132 8.69 2.31 -15.90
C LEU A 132 10.14 2.71 -16.22
N LYS A 133 10.68 2.22 -17.33
CA LYS A 133 12.02 2.56 -17.79
C LYS A 133 12.16 4.03 -18.20
N GLU A 134 11.18 4.57 -18.93
CA GLU A 134 11.15 5.99 -19.33
C GLU A 134 11.15 6.94 -18.13
N ASN A 135 10.57 6.53 -17.00
CA ASN A 135 10.48 7.34 -15.78
C ASN A 135 11.55 6.99 -14.73
N ASP A 136 12.50 6.09 -15.05
CA ASP A 136 13.52 5.58 -14.12
C ASP A 136 12.91 5.04 -12.80
N VAL A 137 11.78 4.33 -12.91
CA VAL A 137 11.07 3.76 -11.77
C VAL A 137 11.32 2.27 -11.65
N LYS A 138 11.76 1.83 -10.46
CA LYS A 138 11.87 0.42 -10.09
C LYS A 138 10.55 -0.08 -9.52
N ALA A 139 10.17 -1.29 -9.90
CA ALA A 139 8.96 -1.96 -9.42
C ALA A 139 9.25 -3.44 -9.09
N ALA A 140 8.37 -4.06 -8.31
CA ALA A 140 8.42 -5.49 -8.04
C ALA A 140 7.33 -6.24 -8.81
N PHE A 141 7.68 -7.39 -9.41
CA PHE A 141 6.74 -8.25 -10.14
C PHE A 141 6.64 -9.61 -9.44
N PHE A 142 5.44 -9.95 -8.95
CA PHE A 142 5.13 -11.26 -8.38
C PHE A 142 4.58 -12.17 -9.48
N VAL A 143 5.44 -13.03 -10.00
CA VAL A 143 5.13 -13.87 -11.17
C VAL A 143 4.74 -15.29 -10.79
N THR A 144 3.78 -15.85 -11.51
CA THR A 144 3.45 -17.28 -11.38
C THR A 144 4.32 -18.16 -12.28
N LYS A 145 4.40 -19.46 -11.98
CA LYS A 145 5.13 -20.42 -12.83
C LYS A 145 4.66 -20.41 -14.30
N PRO A 146 3.35 -20.48 -14.62
CA PRO A 146 2.89 -20.40 -16.00
C PRO A 146 3.36 -19.13 -16.72
N TYR A 147 3.28 -17.99 -16.05
CA TYR A 147 3.74 -16.71 -16.59
C TYR A 147 5.23 -16.76 -16.96
N ILE A 148 6.09 -17.24 -16.05
CA ILE A 148 7.53 -17.40 -16.30
C ILE A 148 7.78 -18.27 -17.53
N THR A 149 7.06 -19.39 -17.65
CA THR A 149 7.28 -20.35 -18.75
C THR A 149 6.84 -19.82 -20.11
N GLN A 150 5.78 -19.01 -20.16
CA GLN A 150 5.16 -18.53 -21.39
C GLN A 150 5.73 -17.18 -21.84
N GLN A 151 6.13 -16.33 -20.89
CA GLN A 151 6.52 -14.93 -21.12
C GLN A 151 8.01 -14.69 -20.81
N LYS A 152 8.89 -15.59 -21.25
CA LYS A 152 10.32 -15.57 -20.91
C LYS A 152 11.01 -14.25 -21.28
N ASP A 153 10.62 -13.62 -22.38
CA ASP A 153 11.24 -12.37 -22.81
C ASP A 153 10.79 -11.18 -21.95
N LEU A 154 9.56 -11.20 -21.42
CA LEU A 154 9.13 -10.20 -20.43
C LEU A 154 9.84 -10.40 -19.10
N ILE A 155 10.04 -11.64 -18.66
CA ILE A 155 10.83 -11.91 -17.44
C ILE A 155 12.26 -11.37 -17.55
N LYS A 156 12.93 -11.56 -18.70
CA LYS A 156 14.27 -10.98 -18.89
C LYS A 156 14.26 -9.47 -18.76
N ARG A 157 13.29 -8.80 -19.41
CA ARG A 157 13.11 -7.35 -19.32
C ARG A 157 12.79 -6.83 -17.91
N MET A 158 12.25 -7.67 -17.02
CA MET A 158 12.02 -7.29 -15.62
C MET A 158 13.32 -7.31 -14.78
N VAL A 159 14.32 -8.09 -15.22
CA VAL A 159 15.60 -8.26 -14.53
C VAL A 159 16.67 -7.31 -15.06
N ASP A 160 16.64 -7.03 -16.38
CA ASP A 160 17.57 -6.14 -17.09
C ASP A 160 17.30 -4.64 -16.81
#